data_AF-A0AAN6UPU5-F1
#
_entry.id   AF-A0AAN6UPU5-F1
#
_cell.length_a   1.000
_cell.length_b   1.000
_cell.length_c   1.000
_cell.angle_alpha   90.00
_cell.angle_beta   90.00
_cell.angle_gamma   90.00
#
_symmetry.space_group_name_H-M   'P 1'
#
loop_
_entity.id
_entity.type
_entity.pdbx_description
1 polymer ?
#
loop_
_entity_poly.entity_id
_entity_poly.type
_entity_poly.pdbx_seq_one_letter_code
_entity_poly.pdbx_strand_id
1 'polypeptide(L)'
;MSGNSNTQNPRAAEAGSGARYHEGQAHSHLQNDPKDSRSLADRAAAEKYPDPEEESRETALLKKDPTLPAKAHGNEPSRGAQIDAELQAEDDKMMKAKGQNLSGKKM
;
A
#
# COMPACT_ATOMS: atom_id res chain seq x y z
N MET A 1 2.93 -46.02 7.61
CA MET A 1 2.65 -44.66 8.12
C MET A 1 1.35 -44.20 7.48
N SER A 2 0.23 -44.35 8.18
CA SER A 2 -1.11 -43.99 7.69
C SER A 2 -1.38 -42.52 7.99
N GLY A 3 -1.32 -41.67 6.96
CA GLY A 3 -1.61 -40.24 7.06
C GLY A 3 -3.09 -39.99 6.78
N ASN A 4 -3.88 -39.82 7.83
CA ASN A 4 -5.28 -39.44 7.75
C ASN A 4 -5.41 -37.93 7.48
N SER A 5 -5.54 -37.53 6.22
CA SER A 5 -5.82 -36.15 5.82
C SER A 5 -7.31 -35.82 6.02
N ASN A 6 -7.67 -35.56 7.28
CA ASN A 6 -8.96 -34.97 7.64
C ASN A 6 -8.95 -33.47 7.27
N THR A 7 -9.24 -33.17 6.01
CA THR A 7 -9.67 -31.84 5.61
C THR A 7 -11.06 -31.63 6.21
N GLN A 8 -11.12 -30.95 7.36
CA GLN A 8 -12.40 -30.54 7.93
C GLN A 8 -13.03 -29.48 7.03
N ASN A 9 -13.82 -29.94 6.06
CA ASN A 9 -14.85 -29.11 5.45
C ASN A 9 -15.89 -28.82 6.55
N PRO A 10 -16.17 -27.56 6.92
CA PRO A 10 -17.18 -27.28 7.93
C PRO A 10 -18.50 -27.90 7.47
N ARG A 11 -19.05 -28.74 8.34
CA ARG A 11 -20.29 -29.47 8.12
C ARG A 11 -21.38 -28.42 7.90
N ALA A 12 -22.13 -28.50 6.80
CA ALA A 12 -23.20 -27.55 6.45
C ALA A 12 -24.27 -27.31 7.55
N ALA A 13 -24.26 -28.11 8.62
CA ALA A 13 -25.07 -27.93 9.82
C ALA A 13 -24.57 -26.83 10.79
N GLU A 14 -23.33 -26.36 10.67
CA GLU A 14 -22.79 -25.18 11.38
C GLU A 14 -22.91 -23.89 10.56
N ALA A 15 -23.64 -23.92 9.42
CA ALA A 15 -24.21 -22.72 8.83
C ALA A 15 -25.38 -22.25 9.72
N GLY A 16 -25.08 -22.00 10.99
CA GLY A 16 -25.98 -21.33 11.91
C GLY A 16 -26.50 -20.07 11.25
N SER A 17 -27.73 -19.73 11.58
CA SER A 17 -28.43 -18.52 11.20
C SER A 17 -27.74 -17.26 11.76
N GLY A 18 -26.43 -17.10 11.51
CA GLY A 18 -25.74 -15.85 11.69
C GLY A 18 -26.43 -14.89 10.74
N ALA A 19 -27.19 -13.95 11.31
CA ALA A 19 -27.70 -12.82 10.57
C ALA A 19 -26.56 -12.31 9.70
N ARG A 20 -26.73 -12.44 8.38
CA ARG A 20 -25.75 -11.92 7.42
C ARG A 20 -25.49 -10.48 7.87
N TYR A 21 -24.23 -10.17 8.19
CA TYR A 21 -23.84 -8.83 8.64
C TYR A 21 -24.60 -7.81 7.81
N HIS A 22 -25.28 -6.85 8.48
CA HIS A 22 -26.23 -5.93 7.86
C HIS A 22 -25.79 -5.56 6.45
N GLU A 23 -26.52 -6.06 5.45
CA GLU A 23 -26.26 -5.74 4.06
C GLU A 23 -26.28 -4.21 3.92
N GLY A 24 -25.27 -3.66 3.24
CA GLY A 24 -25.20 -2.22 3.03
C GLY A 24 -26.43 -1.70 2.31
N GLN A 25 -26.77 -0.42 2.50
CA GLN A 25 -27.88 0.20 1.77
C GLN A 25 -27.68 0.04 0.26
N ALA A 26 -28.75 -0.31 -0.45
CA ALA A 26 -28.72 -0.48 -1.90
C ALA A 26 -28.15 0.80 -2.56
N HIS A 27 -27.33 0.62 -3.59
CA HIS A 27 -26.72 1.73 -4.36
C HIS A 27 -25.74 2.65 -3.61
N SER A 28 -25.33 2.34 -2.38
CA SER A 28 -24.37 3.17 -1.61
C SER A 28 -23.02 3.42 -2.29
N HIS A 29 -22.65 2.63 -3.31
CA HIS A 29 -21.40 2.77 -4.06
C HIS A 29 -21.57 3.60 -5.35
N LEU A 30 -22.80 3.95 -5.75
CA LEU A 30 -23.07 4.70 -6.97
C LEU A 30 -22.89 6.20 -6.72
N GLN A 31 -21.95 6.82 -7.43
CA GLN A 31 -21.73 8.27 -7.33
C GLN A 31 -22.90 9.10 -7.88
N ASN A 32 -23.71 8.51 -8.77
CA ASN A 32 -24.84 9.13 -9.44
C ASN A 32 -26.20 8.63 -8.91
N ASP A 33 -26.27 8.13 -7.68
CA ASP A 33 -27.53 7.68 -7.09
C ASP A 33 -28.54 8.86 -7.04
N PRO A 34 -29.74 8.72 -7.66
CA PRO A 34 -30.78 9.74 -7.56
C PRO A 34 -31.29 9.99 -6.14
N LYS A 35 -31.03 9.06 -5.20
CA LYS A 35 -31.34 9.19 -3.77
C LYS A 35 -30.15 9.70 -2.94
N ASP A 36 -29.04 10.05 -3.58
CA ASP A 36 -27.89 10.64 -2.90
C ASP A 36 -28.24 12.03 -2.34
N SER A 37 -27.98 12.19 -1.04
CA SER A 37 -28.19 13.44 -0.30
C SER A 37 -27.02 14.43 -0.41
N ARG A 38 -25.88 14.01 -0.98
CA ARG A 38 -24.72 14.89 -1.24
C ARG A 38 -25.07 15.98 -2.25
N SER A 39 -24.53 17.17 -2.05
CA SER A 39 -24.69 18.28 -3.00
C SER A 39 -23.97 17.98 -4.33
N LEU A 40 -24.32 18.70 -5.40
CA LEU A 40 -23.64 18.57 -6.70
C LEU A 40 -22.13 18.90 -6.59
N ALA A 41 -21.78 19.86 -5.74
CA ALA A 41 -20.38 20.24 -5.51
C ALA A 41 -19.61 19.11 -4.80
N ASP A 42 -20.20 18.48 -3.79
CA ASP A 42 -19.57 17.37 -3.05
C ASP A 42 -19.40 16.14 -3.94
N ARG A 43 -20.37 15.84 -4.81
CA ARG A 43 -20.26 14.75 -5.79
C ARG A 43 -19.14 15.01 -6.78
N ALA A 44 -19.08 16.22 -7.34
CA ALA A 44 -18.02 16.61 -8.25
C ALA A 44 -16.63 16.56 -7.58
N ALA A 45 -16.54 16.95 -6.30
CA ALA A 45 -15.30 16.86 -5.54
C ALA A 45 -14.89 15.41 -5.28
N ALA A 46 -15.83 14.51 -4.99
CA ALA A 46 -15.55 13.09 -4.80
C ALA A 46 -15.12 12.36 -6.10
N GLU A 47 -15.56 12.86 -7.26
CA GLU A 47 -15.15 12.34 -8.57
C GLU A 47 -13.76 12.82 -8.99
N LYS A 48 -13.28 13.95 -8.44
CA LYS A 48 -11.91 14.40 -8.68
C LYS A 48 -10.94 13.43 -8.04
N TYR A 49 -10.29 12.64 -8.88
CA TYR A 49 -9.07 11.94 -8.48
C TYR A 49 -7.99 12.99 -8.15
N PRO A 50 -7.13 12.73 -7.15
CA PRO A 50 -5.92 13.52 -7.01
C PRO A 50 -5.18 13.50 -8.34
N ASP A 51 -4.62 14.64 -8.72
CA ASP A 51 -3.81 14.73 -9.93
C ASP A 51 -2.73 13.63 -9.87
N PRO A 52 -2.48 12.83 -10.91
CA PRO A 52 -1.39 11.84 -10.89
C PRO A 52 -0.02 12.46 -10.55
N GLU A 53 0.10 13.78 -10.66
CA GLU A 53 1.26 14.59 -10.28
C GLU A 53 1.31 14.92 -8.77
N GLU A 54 0.17 14.88 -8.07
CA GLU A 54 0.09 15.04 -6.62
C GLU A 54 0.55 13.76 -5.94
N GLU A 55 1.86 13.64 -5.81
CA GLU A 55 2.48 12.55 -5.08
C GLU A 55 2.05 12.54 -3.61
N SER A 56 1.43 11.44 -3.16
CA SER A 56 1.08 11.27 -1.75
C SER A 56 2.32 11.36 -0.85
N ARG A 57 2.14 11.74 0.42
CA ARG A 57 3.25 11.78 1.39
C ARG A 57 3.96 10.44 1.52
N GLU A 58 3.20 9.34 1.48
CA GLU A 58 3.73 7.98 1.56
C GLU A 58 4.61 7.64 0.36
N THR A 59 4.18 7.97 -0.86
CA THR A 59 4.96 7.74 -2.08
C THR A 59 6.22 8.59 -2.11
N ALA A 60 6.15 9.85 -1.64
CA ALA A 60 7.32 10.71 -1.51
C ALA A 60 8.34 10.17 -0.47
N LEU A 61 7.88 9.55 0.61
CA LEU A 61 8.73 8.88 1.60
C LEU A 61 9.37 7.62 1.01
N LEU A 62 8.57 6.80 0.31
CA LEU A 62 9.02 5.57 -0.33
C LEU A 62 10.14 5.82 -1.36
N LYS A 63 10.04 6.89 -2.16
CA LYS A 63 11.08 7.28 -3.12
C LYS A 63 12.42 7.66 -2.47
N LYS A 64 12.40 8.13 -1.22
CA LYS A 64 13.62 8.53 -0.51
C LYS A 64 14.30 7.33 0.13
N ASP A 65 13.54 6.56 0.89
CA ASP A 65 14.03 5.35 1.54
C ASP A 65 12.84 4.38 1.68
N PRO A 66 12.99 3.14 1.18
CA PRO A 66 11.93 2.14 1.17
C PRO A 66 11.46 1.74 2.58
N THR A 67 12.24 2.03 3.63
CA THR A 67 11.91 1.73 5.04
C THR A 67 11.10 2.82 5.74
N LEU A 68 11.03 4.04 5.18
CA LEU A 68 10.40 5.19 5.84
C LEU A 68 8.89 5.08 6.01
N PRO A 69 8.11 4.58 5.03
CA PRO A 69 6.67 4.43 5.22
C PRO A 69 6.37 3.54 6.44
N ALA A 70 7.02 2.38 6.57
CA ALA A 70 6.84 1.49 7.71
C ALA A 70 7.18 2.18 9.05
N LYS A 71 8.31 2.88 9.11
CA LYS A 71 8.74 3.63 10.31
C LYS A 71 7.78 4.76 10.66
N ALA A 72 7.23 5.46 9.67
CA ALA A 72 6.26 6.55 9.87
C ALA A 72 4.97 6.04 10.52
N HIS A 73 4.56 4.81 10.21
CA HIS A 73 3.42 4.13 10.82
C HIS A 73 3.76 3.37 12.12
N GLY A 74 5.01 3.43 12.59
CA GLY A 74 5.47 2.72 13.80
C GLY A 74 5.62 1.21 13.62
N ASN A 75 5.67 0.74 12.38
CA ASN A 75 5.84 -0.68 12.03
C ASN A 75 7.29 -1.01 11.71
N GLU A 76 7.67 -2.28 11.85
CA GLU A 76 8.96 -2.76 11.36
C GLU A 76 8.96 -2.84 9.82
N PRO A 77 10.00 -2.32 9.15
CA PRO A 77 10.12 -2.43 7.70
C PRO A 77 10.30 -3.89 7.27
N SER A 78 9.75 -4.23 6.11
CA SER A 78 9.89 -5.58 5.54
C SER A 78 11.35 -5.90 5.23
N ARG A 79 11.69 -7.20 5.18
CA ARG A 79 13.05 -7.65 4.82
C ARG A 79 13.49 -7.12 3.45
N GLY A 80 12.56 -7.03 2.49
CA GLY A 80 12.85 -6.46 1.16
C GLY A 80 13.22 -4.98 1.25
N ALA A 81 12.42 -4.18 1.96
CA ALA A 81 12.71 -2.76 2.15
C ALA A 81 14.05 -2.52 2.87
N GLN A 82 14.43 -3.38 3.81
CA GLN A 82 15.74 -3.32 4.46
C GLN A 82 16.88 -3.56 3.47
N ILE A 83 16.78 -4.61 2.65
CA ILE A 83 17.78 -4.94 1.62
C ILE A 83 17.88 -3.81 0.58
N ASP A 84 16.76 -3.28 0.12
CA ASP A 84 16.74 -2.19 -0.85
C ASP A 84 17.44 -0.94 -0.29
N ALA A 85 17.21 -0.60 0.98
CA ALA A 85 17.90 0.51 1.64
C ALA A 85 19.41 0.28 1.79
N GLU A 86 19.83 -0.96 2.07
CA GLU A 86 21.24 -1.34 2.14
C GLU A 86 21.92 -1.21 0.77
N LEU A 87 21.30 -1.76 -0.28
CA LEU A 87 21.79 -1.67 -1.66
C LEU A 87 21.93 -0.21 -2.10
N GLN A 88 20.92 0.62 -1.84
CA GLN A 88 20.95 2.04 -2.18
C GLN A 88 22.08 2.78 -1.43
N ALA A 89 22.32 2.44 -0.17
CA ALA A 89 23.43 3.01 0.61
C ALA A 89 24.81 2.56 0.11
N GLU A 90 24.94 1.32 -0.36
CA GLU A 90 26.15 0.80 -0.99
C GLU A 90 26.43 1.47 -2.34
N ASP A 91 25.41 1.60 -3.19
CA ASP A 91 25.49 2.26 -4.48
C ASP A 91 25.90 3.73 -4.32
N ASP A 92 25.32 4.46 -3.36
CA ASP A 92 25.69 5.84 -3.06
C ASP A 92 27.15 5.97 -2.62
N LYS A 93 27.66 5.03 -1.82
CA LYS A 93 29.07 4.99 -1.42
C LYS A 93 29.98 4.71 -2.61
N MET A 94 29.62 3.75 -3.46
CA MET A 94 30.40 3.43 -4.66
C MET A 94 30.39 4.59 -5.67
N MET A 95 29.27 5.27 -5.87
CA MET A 95 29.15 6.46 -6.71
C MET A 95 30.01 7.60 -6.19
N LYS A 96 30.03 7.84 -4.87
CA LYS A 96 30.92 8.83 -4.25
C LYS A 96 32.40 8.47 -4.45
N ALA A 97 32.78 7.21 -4.27
CA ALA A 97 34.15 6.76 -4.50
C ALA A 97 34.56 6.89 -5.98
N LYS A 98 33.69 6.50 -6.92
CA LYS A 98 33.91 6.68 -8.37
C LYS A 98 33.97 8.16 -8.77
N GLY A 99 33.08 8.99 -8.24
CA GLY A 99 33.06 10.43 -8.49
C GLY A 99 34.31 11.14 -7.98
N GLN A 100 34.82 10.75 -6.81
CA GLN A 100 36.12 11.22 -6.29
C GLN A 100 37.28 10.81 -7.21
N ASN A 101 37.26 9.56 -7.70
CA ASN A 101 38.30 9.06 -8.62
C ASN A 101 38.28 9.72 -10.00
N LEU A 102 37.11 10.15 -10.49
CA LEU A 102 36.97 10.89 -11.75
C LEU A 102 37.36 12.38 -11.61
N SER A 103 37.07 12.99 -10.47
CA SER A 103 37.49 14.36 -10.15
C SER A 103 39.01 14.49 -10.06
N GLY A 104 39.69 13.50 -9.49
CA GLY A 104 41.16 13.46 -9.37
C GLY A 104 41.94 13.17 -10.67
N LYS A 105 41.27 12.93 -11.80
CA LYS A 105 41.92 12.61 -13.11
C LYS A 105 42.06 13.83 -14.04
N LYS A 106 41.66 15.02 -13.61
CA LYS A 106 41.96 16.29 -14.30
C LYS A 106 43.14 16.99 -13.63
N MET A 107 44.35 16.46 -13.78
CA MET A 107 45.62 17.16 -13.58
C MET A 107 46.73 16.38 -14.26
#